data_AF-A0A8T4GWI1-F1
#
_entry.id   AF-A0A8T4GWI1-F1
#
_cell.length_a   1.000
_cell.length_b   1.000
_cell.length_c   1.000
_cell.angle_alpha   90.00
_cell.angle_beta   90.00
_cell.angle_gamma   90.00
#
_symmetry.space_group_name_H-M   'P 1'
#
loop_
_entity.id
_entity.type
_entity.pdbx_description
1 polymer ?
#
loop_
_entity_poly.entity_id
_entity_poly.type
_entity_poly.pdbx_seq_one_letter_code
_entity_poly.pdbx_strand_id
1 'polypeptide(L)'
;MYLSHPVRRMRRDPGPETAGLVVELDPDADPAALQEAVDDAGGEVAAELQFDCWLIRVPEAALDDLCSLPGVVRIETEATLDRSVDETLGDIDDEGDATPNGGN
;
A
#
# COMPACT_ATOMS: atom_id res chain seq x y z
N MET A 1 7.78 -13.46 1.48
CA MET A 1 6.63 -12.62 1.13
C MET A 1 5.68 -12.47 2.32
N TYR A 2 5.32 -11.24 2.67
CA TYR A 2 4.29 -10.89 3.65
C TYR A 2 2.95 -10.61 2.96
N LEU A 3 1.85 -11.04 3.57
CA LEU A 3 0.48 -10.69 3.17
C LEU A 3 -0.26 -10.09 4.36
N SER A 4 -0.93 -8.95 4.17
CA SER A 4 -1.82 -8.40 5.20
C SER A 4 -3.03 -9.30 5.46
N HIS A 5 -3.70 -9.12 6.61
CA HIS A 5 -4.83 -9.97 6.97
C HIS A 5 -5.98 -9.95 5.94
N PRO A 6 -6.39 -8.79 5.40
CA PRO A 6 -7.39 -8.74 4.33
C PRO A 6 -6.97 -9.52 3.07
N VAL A 7 -5.72 -9.38 2.63
CA VAL A 7 -5.21 -10.07 1.43
C VAL A 7 -5.24 -11.60 1.62
N ARG A 8 -4.88 -12.09 2.82
CA ARG A 8 -5.00 -13.53 3.13
C ARG A 8 -6.44 -14.03 3.06
N ARG A 9 -7.41 -13.20 3.47
CA ARG A 9 -8.83 -13.53 3.40
C ARG A 9 -9.30 -13.58 1.95
N MET A 10 -9.02 -12.55 1.15
CA MET A 10 -9.37 -12.48 -0.27
C MET A 10 -8.76 -13.64 -1.05
N ARG A 11 -7.49 -13.98 -0.80
CA ARG A 11 -6.85 -15.15 -1.42
C ARG A 11 -7.53 -16.47 -1.07
N ARG A 12 -7.99 -16.63 0.17
CA ARG A 12 -8.62 -17.86 0.64
C ARG A 12 -10.04 -18.03 0.08
N ASP A 13 -10.76 -16.94 -0.11
CA ASP A 13 -12.15 -16.90 -0.55
C ASP A 13 -12.35 -15.69 -1.47
N PRO A 14 -11.93 -15.79 -2.75
CA PRO A 14 -11.94 -14.66 -3.66
C PRO A 14 -13.36 -14.30 -4.10
N GLY A 15 -13.69 -13.02 -4.01
CA GLY A 15 -14.93 -12.44 -4.53
C GLY A 15 -14.87 -12.19 -6.05
N PRO A 16 -16.00 -11.78 -6.66
CA PRO A 16 -16.07 -11.40 -8.06
C PRO A 16 -15.53 -9.98 -8.33
N GLU A 17 -15.11 -9.26 -7.30
CA GLU A 17 -14.70 -7.86 -7.37
C GLU A 17 -13.19 -7.71 -7.66
N THR A 18 -12.80 -6.51 -8.06
CA THR A 18 -11.39 -6.12 -8.18
C THR A 18 -10.89 -5.54 -6.87
N ALA A 19 -9.72 -5.98 -6.41
CA ALA A 19 -9.07 -5.45 -5.23
C ALA A 19 -7.94 -4.49 -5.62
N GLY A 20 -7.90 -3.32 -4.99
CA GLY A 20 -6.73 -2.44 -5.03
C GLY A 20 -5.68 -2.91 -4.02
N LEU A 21 -4.47 -3.17 -4.51
CA LEU A 21 -3.39 -3.75 -3.74
C LEU A 21 -2.13 -2.90 -3.86
N VAL A 22 -1.43 -2.77 -2.74
CA VAL A 22 -0.06 -2.26 -2.70
C VAL A 22 0.87 -3.46 -2.71
N VAL A 23 1.72 -3.54 -3.73
CA VAL A 23 2.73 -4.59 -3.90
C VAL A 23 4.10 -3.97 -3.73
N GLU A 24 4.91 -4.54 -2.84
CA GLU A 24 6.33 -4.23 -2.74
C GLU A 24 7.13 -5.34 -3.43
N LEU A 25 8.10 -4.93 -4.24
CA LEU A 25 9.09 -5.83 -4.83
C LEU A 25 10.42 -5.70 -4.11
N ASP A 26 11.21 -6.77 -4.18
CA ASP A 26 12.61 -6.75 -3.82
C ASP A 26 13.36 -5.73 -4.72
N PRO A 27 14.32 -4.95 -4.19
CA PRO A 27 15.02 -3.93 -4.98
C PRO A 27 15.83 -4.50 -6.15
N ASP A 28 16.15 -5.80 -6.13
CA ASP A 28 16.81 -6.50 -7.23
C ASP A 28 15.82 -7.19 -8.18
N ALA A 29 14.50 -7.11 -7.93
CA ALA A 29 13.48 -7.68 -8.78
C ALA A 29 13.14 -6.78 -9.97
N ASP A 30 12.70 -7.41 -11.07
CA ASP A 30 12.32 -6.70 -12.28
C ASP A 30 10.85 -6.23 -12.21
N PRO A 31 10.56 -4.91 -12.29
CA PRO A 31 9.20 -4.39 -12.19
C PRO A 31 8.37 -4.69 -13.44
N ALA A 32 8.98 -4.98 -14.60
CA ALA A 32 8.22 -5.34 -15.79
C ALA A 32 7.52 -6.69 -15.59
N ALA A 33 8.13 -7.63 -14.86
CA ALA A 33 7.49 -8.90 -14.50
C ALA A 33 6.20 -8.70 -13.67
N LEU A 34 6.16 -7.70 -12.78
CA LEU A 34 4.92 -7.35 -12.06
C LEU A 34 3.87 -6.80 -13.04
N GLN A 35 4.25 -5.92 -13.94
CA GLN A 35 3.33 -5.33 -14.91
C GLN A 35 2.74 -6.38 -15.85
N GLU A 36 3.56 -7.29 -16.37
CA GLU A 36 3.11 -8.41 -17.22
C GLU A 36 2.12 -9.31 -16.47
N ALA A 37 2.41 -9.64 -15.21
CA ALA A 37 1.53 -10.49 -14.41
C ALA A 37 0.19 -9.83 -14.09
N VAL A 38 0.19 -8.51 -13.86
CA VAL A 38 -1.03 -7.72 -13.64
C VAL A 38 -1.87 -7.66 -14.92
N ASP A 39 -1.26 -7.49 -16.08
CA ASP A 39 -1.94 -7.48 -17.38
C ASP A 39 -2.54 -8.87 -17.71
N ASP A 40 -1.78 -9.95 -17.51
CA ASP A 40 -2.25 -11.33 -17.74
C ASP A 40 -3.42 -11.70 -16.81
N ALA A 41 -3.43 -11.16 -15.59
CA ALA A 41 -4.52 -11.27 -14.63
C ALA A 41 -5.77 -10.43 -15.00
N GLY A 42 -5.73 -9.64 -16.08
CA GLY A 42 -6.80 -8.72 -16.47
C GLY A 42 -6.93 -7.50 -15.56
N GLY A 43 -5.84 -7.12 -14.90
CA GLY A 43 -5.74 -5.95 -14.04
C GLY A 43 -5.00 -4.77 -14.66
N GLU A 44 -4.67 -3.79 -13.83
CA GLU A 44 -3.89 -2.62 -14.21
C GLU A 44 -2.94 -2.16 -13.10
N VAL A 45 -1.79 -1.61 -13.47
CA VAL A 45 -0.93 -0.85 -12.56
C VAL A 45 -1.45 0.57 -12.50
N ALA A 46 -2.06 0.94 -11.38
CA ALA A 46 -2.71 2.24 -11.21
C ALA A 46 -1.72 3.35 -10.86
N ALA A 47 -0.66 3.05 -10.09
CA ALA A 47 0.40 4.00 -9.78
C ALA A 47 1.71 3.31 -9.37
N GLU A 48 2.82 3.94 -9.71
CA GLU A 48 4.14 3.64 -9.13
C GLU A 48 4.30 4.49 -7.86
N LEU A 49 4.60 3.85 -6.74
CA LEU A 49 4.81 4.49 -5.44
C LEU A 49 6.32 4.56 -5.13
N GLN A 50 6.65 5.13 -3.97
CA GLN A 50 8.03 5.15 -3.47
C GLN A 50 8.39 3.82 -2.79
N PHE A 51 9.69 3.59 -2.56
CA PHE A 51 10.20 2.42 -1.82
C PHE A 51 9.83 1.09 -2.48
N ASP A 52 10.04 1.01 -3.80
CA ASP A 52 9.80 -0.22 -4.56
C ASP A 52 8.38 -0.77 -4.32
N CYS A 53 7.40 0.15 -4.29
CA CYS A 53 6.00 -0.16 -4.11
C CYS A 53 5.18 0.26 -5.33
N TRP A 54 4.14 -0.50 -5.64
CA TRP A 54 3.21 -0.24 -6.73
C TRP A 54 1.77 -0.42 -6.27
N LEU A 55 0.89 0.47 -6.70
CA LEU A 55 -0.55 0.32 -6.57
C LEU A 55 -1.08 -0.36 -7.82
N ILE A 56 -1.69 -1.53 -7.64
CA ILE A 56 -2.29 -2.32 -8.72
C ILE A 56 -3.76 -2.57 -8.42
N ARG A 57 -4.52 -2.88 -9.47
CA ARG A 57 -5.90 -3.36 -9.36
C ARG A 57 -6.02 -4.65 -10.14
N VAL A 58 -6.42 -5.72 -9.46
CA VAL A 58 -6.58 -7.05 -10.06
C VAL A 58 -7.84 -7.72 -9.53
N PRO A 59 -8.44 -8.67 -10.26
CA PRO A 59 -9.48 -9.53 -9.72
C PRO A 59 -8.97 -10.28 -8.48
N GLU A 60 -9.80 -10.44 -7.44
CA GLU A 60 -9.39 -11.20 -6.25
C GLU A 60 -9.00 -12.65 -6.58
N ALA A 61 -9.57 -13.21 -7.64
CA ALA A 61 -9.22 -14.54 -8.14
C ALA A 61 -7.75 -14.68 -8.59
N ALA A 62 -7.10 -13.57 -8.99
CA ALA A 62 -5.70 -13.55 -9.43
C ALA A 62 -4.69 -13.41 -8.28
N LEU A 63 -5.16 -13.31 -7.03
CA LEU A 63 -4.28 -13.15 -5.87
C LEU A 63 -3.32 -14.31 -5.67
N ASP A 64 -3.71 -15.54 -6.04
CA ASP A 64 -2.84 -16.71 -5.87
C ASP A 64 -1.64 -16.67 -6.82
N ASP A 65 -1.87 -16.29 -8.08
CA ASP A 65 -0.83 -16.11 -9.10
C ASP A 65 0.10 -14.94 -8.72
N LEU A 66 -0.48 -13.80 -8.31
CA LEU A 66 0.29 -12.64 -7.85
C LEU A 66 1.18 -12.98 -6.64
N CYS A 67 0.66 -13.79 -5.71
CA CYS A 67 1.41 -14.29 -4.55
C CYS A 67 2.55 -15.24 -4.91
N SER A 68 2.54 -15.79 -6.13
CA SER A 68 3.54 -16.73 -6.62
C SER A 68 4.64 -16.04 -7.43
N LEU A 69 4.52 -14.73 -7.69
CA LEU A 69 5.52 -13.97 -8.43
C LEU A 69 6.84 -13.90 -7.67
N PRO A 70 7.97 -14.20 -8.35
CA PRO A 70 9.28 -14.03 -7.76
C PRO A 70 9.57 -12.55 -7.55
N GLY A 71 10.23 -12.23 -6.43
CA GLY A 71 10.57 -10.85 -6.09
C GLY A 71 9.47 -10.11 -5.34
N VAL A 72 8.25 -10.63 -5.20
CA VAL A 72 7.23 -10.00 -4.33
C VAL A 72 7.58 -10.21 -2.86
N VAL A 73 7.82 -9.10 -2.15
CA VAL A 73 8.17 -9.12 -0.73
C VAL A 73 6.97 -8.82 0.17
N ARG A 74 6.03 -7.97 -0.28
CA ARG A 74 4.86 -7.56 0.51
C ARG A 74 3.63 -7.33 -0.40
N ILE A 75 2.45 -7.76 0.07
CA ILE A 75 1.16 -7.39 -0.54
C ILE A 75 0.19 -6.93 0.55
N GLU A 76 -0.38 -5.76 0.36
CA GLU A 76 -1.37 -5.14 1.23
C GLU A 76 -2.54 -4.59 0.42
N THR A 77 -3.61 -4.17 1.09
CA THR A 77 -4.74 -3.48 0.44
C THR A 77 -4.46 -1.99 0.33
N GLU A 78 -5.02 -1.32 -0.69
CA GLU A 78 -4.88 0.13 -0.87
C GLU A 78 -5.35 0.96 0.33
N ALA A 79 -6.24 0.42 1.18
CA ALA A 79 -6.67 1.02 2.43
C ALA A 79 -5.54 1.30 3.44
N THR A 80 -4.35 0.73 3.26
CA THR A 80 -3.16 1.07 4.07
C THR A 80 -2.62 2.46 3.70
N LEU A 81 -2.75 2.91 2.44
CA LEU A 81 -2.28 4.22 1.99
C LEU A 81 -3.06 5.37 2.64
N ASP A 82 -4.37 5.19 2.82
CA ASP A 82 -5.27 6.18 3.42
C ASP A 82 -4.89 6.49 4.88
N ARG A 83 -4.35 5.51 5.61
CA ARG A 83 -3.95 5.68 7.02
C ARG A 83 -2.61 6.41 7.19
N SER A 84 -1.72 6.36 6.19
CA SER A 84 -0.38 6.95 6.30
C SER A 84 -0.35 8.47 6.15
N VAL A 85 -1.43 9.10 5.68
CA VAL A 85 -1.49 10.55 5.45
C VAL A 85 -1.94 11.33 6.71
N ASP A 86 -2.55 10.66 7.69
CA ASP A 86 -3.16 11.32 8.86
C ASP A 86 -2.17 11.60 10.02
N GLU A 87 -0.96 11.02 10.02
CA GLU A 87 0.00 11.17 11.12
C GLU A 87 0.94 12.41 11.00
N THR A 88 0.73 13.31 10.02
CA THR A 88 1.60 14.51 9.82
C THR A 88 1.08 15.77 10.53
N LEU A 89 -0.05 15.72 11.23
CA LEU A 89 -0.46 16.83 12.12
C LEU A 89 0.02 16.55 13.54
N GLY A 90 1.35 16.53 13.71
CA GLY A 90 1.99 16.65 15.00
C GLY A 90 1.63 18.01 15.60
N ASP A 91 0.98 17.93 16.76
CA ASP A 91 0.70 18.96 17.75
C ASP A 91 1.60 20.21 17.65
N ILE A 92 1.00 21.35 17.30
CA ILE A 92 1.61 22.66 17.53
C ILE A 92 1.15 23.07 18.93
N ASP A 93 1.92 22.70 19.94
CA ASP A 93 1.85 23.31 21.27
C ASP A 93 2.20 24.81 21.10
N ASP A 94 1.17 25.64 20.91
CA ASP A 94 1.27 27.10 21.03
C ASP A 94 1.33 27.49 22.52
N GLU A 95 2.39 27.06 23.22
CA GLU A 95 2.77 27.62 24.52
C GLU A 95 3.69 28.83 24.30
N GLY A 96 3.07 29.94 23.92
CA GLY A 96 3.62 31.28 24.05
C GLY A 96 3.38 31.85 25.45
N ASP A 97 4.06 31.30 26.46
CA ASP A 97 4.20 31.89 27.79
C ASP A 97 4.83 33.30 27.69
N ALA A 98 4.05 34.34 28.00
CA ALA A 98 4.58 35.63 28.46
C ALA A 98 3.51 36.45 29.20
N THR A 99 3.33 36.19 30.50
CA THR A 99 2.99 37.26 31.46
C THR A 99 3.89 37.06 32.68
N PRO A 100 4.35 38.09 33.44
CA PRO A 100 3.88 39.48 33.49
C PRO A 100 4.98 40.56 33.64
N ASN A 101 4.67 41.81 33.31
CA ASN A 101 5.38 42.99 33.84
C ASN A 101 4.40 44.17 33.70
N GLY A 102 4.04 44.95 34.71
CA GLY A 102 4.79 45.49 35.83
C GLY A 102 4.29 46.94 35.93
N GLY A 103 3.86 47.37 37.11
CA GLY A 103 3.00 48.55 37.27
C GLY A 103 3.59 49.89 36.80
N ASN A 104 2.67 50.80 36.48
CA ASN A 104 2.57 52.14 37.09
C ASN A 104 1.19 52.74 36.81
#